data_AF-A0A2M8PK42-F1
#
_entry.id   AF-A0A2M8PK42-F1
#
_cell.length_a   1.000
_cell.length_b   1.000
_cell.length_c   1.000
_cell.angle_alpha   90.00
_cell.angle_beta   90.00
_cell.angle_gamma   90.00
#
_symmetry.space_group_name_H-M   'P 1'
#
loop_
_entity.id
_entity.type
_entity.pdbx_description
1 polymer ?
#
loop_
_entity_poly.entity_id
_entity_poly.type
_entity_poly.pdbx_seq_one_letter_code
_entity_poly.pdbx_strand_id
1 'polypeptide(L)' 'MEILIYQIVIGAIIVVAAIVKGEIGLKYATIGAVVWTVFHIFMPWLMLLQFVTIALAFGIGNAIVQEE' A
#
# COMPACT_ATOMS: atom_id res chain seq x y z
N MET A 1 2.55 -14.68 -11.96
CA MET A 1 1.23 -14.04 -12.16
C MET A 1 0.61 -13.64 -10.83
N GLU A 2 0.52 -14.55 -9.85
CA GLU A 2 -0.05 -14.27 -8.52
C GLU A 2 0.66 -13.16 -7.74
N ILE A 3 2.00 -13.13 -7.76
CA ILE A 3 2.79 -12.09 -7.07
C ILE A 3 2.41 -10.68 -7.55
N LEU A 4 2.27 -10.51 -8.87
CA LEU A 4 1.94 -9.23 -9.51
C LEU A 4 0.52 -8.77 -9.14
N ILE A 5 -0.44 -9.70 -9.10
CA ILE A 5 -1.80 -9.43 -8.64
C ILE A 5 -1.78 -8.96 -7.19
N TYR A 6 -0.98 -9.62 -6.34
CA TYR A 6 -0.87 -9.25 -4.93
C TYR A 6 -0.33 -7.83 -4.73
N GLN A 7 0.69 -7.45 -5.51
CA GLN A 7 1.21 -6.08 -5.49
C GLN A 7 0.13 -5.07 -5.88
N ILE A 8 -0.56 -5.33 -6.99
CA ILE A 8 -1.61 -4.43 -7.50
C ILE A 8 -2.73 -4.29 -6.47
N VAL A 9 -3.16 -5.38 -5.84
CA VAL A 9 -4.24 -5.35 -4.83
C VAL A 9 -3.85 -4.51 -3.61
N ILE A 10 -2.66 -4.73 -3.03
CA ILE A 10 -2.21 -3.93 -1.88
C ILE A 10 -2.04 -2.45 -2.26
N GLY A 11 -1.45 -2.17 -3.42
CA GLY A 11 -1.32 -0.80 -3.92
C GLY A 11 -2.68 -0.11 -4.11
N ALA A 12 -3.64 -0.82 -4.72
CA ALA A 12 -4.99 -0.32 -4.93
C ALA A 12 -5.73 -0.04 -3.61
N ILE A 13 -5.57 -0.91 -2.59
CA ILE A 13 -6.18 -0.68 -1.26
C ILE A 13 -5.71 0.64 -0.67
N ILE A 14 -4.40 0.93 -0.74
CA ILE A 14 -3.82 2.18 -0.20
C ILE A 14 -4.34 3.40 -0.96
N VAL A 15 -4.29 3.36 -2.30
CA VAL A 15 -4.72 4.49 -3.14
C VAL A 15 -6.22 4.75 -3.01
N VAL A 16 -7.05 3.71 -3.01
CA VAL A 16 -8.51 3.85 -2.84
C VAL A 16 -8.84 4.39 -1.43
N ALA A 17 -8.12 3.96 -0.40
CA ALA A 17 -8.32 4.50 0.94
C ALA A 17 -7.98 6.00 1.01
N ALA A 18 -6.94 6.44 0.31
CA ALA A 18 -6.60 7.86 0.19
C ALA A 18 -7.74 8.65 -0.48
N ILE A 19 -8.30 8.14 -1.59
CA ILE A 19 -9.40 8.80 -2.31
C ILE A 19 -10.68 8.88 -1.45
N VAL A 20 -11.01 7.83 -0.69
CA VAL A 20 -12.31 7.75 0.01
C VAL A 20 -12.29 8.45 1.38
N LYS A 21 -11.12 8.47 2.05
CA LYS A 21 -10.99 8.91 3.45
C LYS A 21 -9.86 9.94 3.65
N GLY A 22 -9.29 10.47 2.58
CA GLY A 22 -8.22 11.46 2.63
C GLY A 22 -6.97 10.97 3.36
N GLU A 23 -6.32 11.88 4.08
CA GLU A 23 -5.10 11.63 4.85
C GLU A 23 -5.26 10.49 5.88
N ILE A 24 -6.43 10.43 6.54
CA ILE A 24 -6.72 9.41 7.55
C ILE A 24 -6.77 8.01 6.90
N GLY A 25 -7.45 7.91 5.75
CA GLY A 25 -7.51 6.67 4.98
C GLY A 25 -6.16 6.16 4.54
N LEU A 26 -5.37 7.05 3.94
CA LEU A 26 -4.01 6.78 3.49
C LEU A 26 -3.15 6.24 4.64
N LYS A 27 -3.12 6.94 5.78
CA LYS A 27 -2.31 6.56 6.94
C LYS A 27 -2.65 5.16 7.45
N TYR A 28 -3.94 4.88 7.69
CA TYR A 28 -4.35 3.60 8.27
C TYR A 28 -4.22 2.44 7.26
N ALA A 29 -4.50 2.67 5.97
CA ALA A 29 -4.32 1.64 4.95
C ALA A 29 -2.84 1.27 4.77
N THR A 30 -1.94 2.25 4.76
CA THR A 30 -0.50 1.99 4.70
C THR A 30 0.01 1.24 5.93
N ILE A 31 -0.38 1.64 7.14
CA ILE A 31 -0.01 0.90 8.37
C ILE A 31 -0.55 -0.53 8.30
N GLY A 32 -1.80 -0.72 7.91
CA GLY A 32 -2.42 -2.04 7.76
C GLY A 32 -1.67 -2.91 6.75
N ALA A 33 -1.29 -2.35 5.60
CA ALA A 33 -0.52 -3.06 4.57
C ALA A 33 0.88 -3.45 5.05
N VAL A 34 1.56 -2.59 5.81
CA VAL A 34 2.87 -2.89 6.42
C VAL A 34 2.74 -4.03 7.43
N VAL A 35 1.78 -3.92 8.36
CA VAL A 35 1.52 -4.97 9.36
C VAL A 35 1.21 -6.29 8.67
N TRP A 36 0.31 -6.27 7.70
CA TRP A 36 -0.06 -7.45 6.93
C TRP A 36 1.16 -8.09 6.24
N THR A 37 2.01 -7.28 5.61
CA THR A 37 3.25 -7.72 4.93
C THR A 37 4.20 -8.43 5.89
N VAL A 38 4.43 -7.85 7.07
CA VAL A 38 5.30 -8.44 8.10
C VAL A 38 4.80 -9.80 8.58
N PHE A 39 3.48 -9.97 8.71
CA PHE A 39 2.88 -11.21 9.23
C PHE A 39 2.60 -12.29 8.18
N HIS A 40 2.57 -11.97 6.89
CA HIS A 40 2.12 -12.91 5.84
C HIS A 40 3.15 -13.18 4.74
N ILE A 41 4.20 -12.36 4.61
CA ILE A 41 5.23 -12.55 3.58
C ILE A 41 6.55 -12.91 4.25
N PHE A 42 6.86 -14.21 4.32
CA PHE A 42 8.07 -14.70 5.01
C PHE A 42 9.31 -14.79 4.12
N MET A 43 9.14 -14.68 2.80
CA MET A 43 10.26 -14.64 1.85
C MET A 43 10.85 -13.22 1.80
N PRO A 44 12.11 -13.01 2.18
CA PRO A 44 12.67 -11.65 2.35
C PRO A 44 12.63 -10.78 1.08
N TRP A 45 12.89 -11.38 -0.08
CA TRP A 45 12.88 -10.65 -1.36
C TRP A 45 11.47 -10.23 -1.79
N LEU A 46 10.45 -11.05 -1.50
CA LEU A 46 9.05 -10.68 -1.73
C LEU A 46 8.58 -9.61 -0.75
N MET A 47 9.03 -9.68 0.50
CA MET A 47 8.73 -8.66 1.51
C MET A 47 9.28 -7.29 1.07
N LEU A 48 10.51 -7.26 0.57
CA LEU A 48 11.12 -6.04 0.04
C LEU A 48 10.32 -5.48 -1.13
N LEU A 49 9.94 -6.34 -2.08
CA LEU A 49 9.12 -5.95 -3.23
C LEU A 49 7.77 -5.36 -2.78
N GLN A 50 7.15 -5.98 -1.76
CA GLN A 50 5.91 -5.48 -1.19
C GLN A 50 6.07 -4.11 -0.52
N PHE A 51 7.16 -3.87 0.21
CA PHE A 51 7.42 -2.56 0.80
C PHE A 51 7.66 -1.47 -0.25
N VAL A 52 8.31 -1.80 -1.37
CA VAL A 52 8.44 -0.88 -2.51
C VAL A 52 7.07 -0.50 -3.06
N THR A 53 6.18 -1.48 -3.26
CA THR A 53 4.80 -1.22 -3.71
C THR A 53 4.02 -0.36 -2.73
N ILE A 54 4.14 -0.63 -1.42
CA ILE A 54 3.48 0.17 -0.37
C ILE A 54 4.00 1.61 -0.39
N ALA A 55 5.31 1.82 -0.54
CA ALA A 55 5.91 3.14 -0.60
C ALA A 55 5.46 3.93 -1.83
N LEU A 56 5.42 3.29 -3.01
CA LEU A 56 4.92 3.90 -4.24
C LEU A 56 3.44 4.27 -4.12
N ALA A 57 2.61 3.36 -3.60
CA ALA A 57 1.19 3.62 -3.39
C ALA A 57 0.95 4.75 -2.37
N PHE A 58 1.76 4.81 -1.31
CA PHE A 58 1.72 5.92 -0.35
C PHE A 58 2.07 7.26 -1.01
N GLY A 59 3.12 7.30 -1.83
CA GLY A 59 3.51 8.50 -2.57
C GLY A 59 2.39 9.00 -3.50
N ILE A 60 1.76 8.08 -4.24
CA ILE A 60 0.61 8.40 -5.10
C ILE A 60 -0.58 8.90 -4.27
N GLY A 61 -0.95 8.17 -3.21
CA GLY A 61 -2.06 8.56 -2.34
C GLY A 61 -1.83 9.90 -1.66
N ASN A 62 -0.60 10.19 -1.26
CA ASN A 62 -0.23 11.48 -0.66
C ASN A 62 -0.32 12.62 -1.67
N ALA A 63 0.05 12.41 -2.94
CA ALA A 63 -0.16 13.41 -3.98
C ALA A 63 -1.66 13.71 -4.19
N ILE A 64 -2.51 12.68 -4.22
CA ILE A 64 -3.97 12.84 -4.34
C ILE A 64 -4.52 13.66 -3.16
N VAL A 65 -4.15 13.31 -1.93
CA VAL A 65 -4.64 13.98 -0.71
C VAL A 65 -4.21 15.45 -0.63
N GLN A 66 -3.08 15.81 -1.24
CA GLN A 66 -2.58 17.19 -1.26
C GLN A 66 -3.24 18.05 -2.35
N GLU A 67 -3.87 17.44 -3.35
CA GLU A 67 -4.60 18.12 -4.41
C GLU A 67 -6.07 18.42 -4.04
N GLU A 68 -6.61 17.78 -3.00
CA GLU A 68 -7.94 18.05 -2.42
C GLU A 68 -7.94 19.18 -1.37
#